data_AF-E4MUA9-F1
#
_entry.id   AF-E4MUA9-F1
#
_cell.length_a   1.000
_cell.length_b   1.000
_cell.length_c   1.000
_cell.angle_alpha   90.00
_cell.angle_beta   90.00
_cell.angle_gamma   90.00
#
_symmetry.space_group_name_H-M   'P 1'
#
loop_
_entity.id
_entity.type
_entity.pdbx_description
1 polymer ?
#
loop_
_entity_poly.entity_id
_entity_poly.type
_entity_poly.pdbx_seq_one_letter_code
_entity_poly.pdbx_strand_id
1 'polypeptide(L)'
;MHINKRCNMSKKNQTNRLTAQHKESKGVMGIFTDEAKLHDIAVSQISQLVMTQLQKDFPLLSFRYRTSVKKEEINKALRKIDMALGQTLFVPNASIIPDGGLIEVKDDKENWRIILVSEAKHQGKDIENIKAGKLVGTKNDQDLMAAGNAIERAHKNIAEIANLMLAESHFPYVLFLEGSNFLTETIRVERPDGRIIILEYNSGMLNRLDRLTSANYGMPINTNLCENKFVTHKDKTIMLQATSIYTQGNGEKWNSQEMFDVMLEISKTSLKVLGSELFNQLTQSK
;
A
#
# COMPACT_ATOMS: atom_id res chain seq x y z
N MET A 1 24.65 37.33 -24.79
CA MET A 1 24.86 36.62 -23.51
C MET A 1 23.49 36.09 -23.06
N HIS A 2 23.19 34.83 -23.38
CA HIS A 2 21.93 34.18 -23.03
C HIS A 2 22.04 33.56 -21.63
N ILE A 3 21.10 33.86 -20.74
CA ILE A 3 20.88 33.08 -19.52
C ILE A 3 19.42 32.66 -19.48
N ASN A 4 19.23 31.35 -19.65
CA ASN A 4 17.98 30.62 -19.49
C ASN A 4 17.43 30.74 -18.06
N LYS A 5 16.18 31.17 -17.91
CA LYS A 5 15.35 30.81 -16.75
C LYS A 5 14.38 29.70 -17.17
N ARG A 6 14.76 28.45 -16.93
CA ARG A 6 13.80 27.34 -16.87
C ARG A 6 13.24 27.28 -15.44
N CYS A 7 12.01 27.73 -15.27
CA CYS A 7 11.28 27.61 -14.01
C CYS A 7 10.71 26.19 -13.90
N ASN A 8 10.97 25.55 -12.77
CA ASN A 8 10.67 24.16 -12.46
C ASN A 8 9.16 23.99 -12.18
N MET A 9 8.39 23.48 -13.16
CA MET A 9 6.92 23.31 -13.13
C MET A 9 6.48 21.87 -12.83
N SER A 10 7.12 21.17 -11.89
CA SER A 10 6.75 19.77 -11.56
C SER A 10 6.14 19.57 -10.16
N LYS A 11 6.27 20.51 -9.22
CA LYS A 11 5.83 20.31 -7.83
C LYS A 11 4.36 20.66 -7.54
N LYS A 12 3.69 21.49 -8.36
CA LYS A 12 2.32 21.97 -8.08
C LYS A 12 1.19 21.04 -8.54
N ASN A 13 1.46 20.10 -9.44
CA ASN A 13 0.42 19.25 -10.02
C ASN A 13 0.09 18.01 -9.18
N GLN A 14 1.01 17.57 -8.29
CA GLN A 14 0.78 16.43 -7.40
C GLN A 14 -0.18 16.79 -6.26
N THR A 15 0.01 17.97 -5.65
CA THR A 15 -0.85 18.48 -4.56
C THR A 15 -2.27 18.74 -5.04
N ASN A 16 -2.43 19.36 -6.22
CA ASN A 16 -3.76 19.63 -6.79
C ASN A 16 -4.55 18.36 -7.12
N ARG A 17 -3.87 17.24 -7.42
CA ARG A 17 -4.53 15.96 -7.72
C ARG A 17 -5.15 15.34 -6.47
N LEU A 18 -4.41 15.34 -5.35
CA LEU A 18 -4.93 14.97 -4.03
C LEU A 18 -6.11 15.88 -3.65
N THR A 19 -6.00 17.20 -3.83
CA THR A 19 -7.09 18.12 -3.46
C THR A 19 -8.37 17.97 -4.30
N ALA A 20 -8.25 17.55 -5.57
CA ALA A 20 -9.38 17.28 -6.45
C ALA A 20 -10.09 15.96 -6.08
N GLN A 21 -9.32 14.90 -5.77
CA GLN A 21 -9.86 13.61 -5.29
C GLN A 21 -10.63 13.76 -3.98
N HIS A 22 -10.17 14.63 -3.06
CA HIS A 22 -10.87 14.94 -1.80
C HIS A 22 -12.23 15.64 -1.99
N LYS A 23 -12.54 16.20 -3.17
CA LYS A 23 -13.83 16.89 -3.42
C LYS A 23 -14.93 15.94 -3.88
N GLU A 24 -14.62 14.86 -4.59
CA GLU A 24 -15.60 13.83 -5.01
C GLU A 24 -15.96 12.87 -3.86
N SER A 25 -15.04 12.61 -2.93
CA SER A 25 -15.31 11.79 -1.72
C SER A 25 -16.22 12.48 -0.70
N LYS A 26 -16.59 13.75 -0.89
CA LYS A 26 -17.48 14.51 0.02
C LYS A 26 -18.89 13.93 0.16
N GLY A 27 -19.36 13.11 -0.78
CA GLY A 27 -20.64 12.40 -0.65
C GLY A 27 -20.61 11.26 0.37
N VAL A 28 -19.42 10.70 0.65
CA VAL A 28 -19.21 9.62 1.62
C VAL A 28 -19.07 10.17 3.05
N MET A 29 -18.78 11.46 3.22
CA MET A 29 -18.55 12.10 4.53
C MET A 29 -19.73 12.01 5.52
N GLY A 30 -20.96 11.77 5.07
CA GLY A 30 -22.15 11.78 5.92
C GLY A 30 -22.36 10.54 6.80
N ILE A 31 -21.74 9.40 6.46
CA ILE A 31 -21.90 8.15 7.23
C ILE A 31 -20.77 7.98 8.28
N PHE A 32 -19.70 8.77 8.15
CA PHE A 32 -18.46 8.65 8.94
C PHE A 32 -18.44 9.48 10.23
N THR A 33 -19.49 10.24 10.55
CA THR A 33 -19.48 11.16 11.70
C THR A 33 -20.05 10.59 13.01
N ASP A 34 -20.87 9.54 12.98
CA ASP A 34 -21.65 9.16 14.18
C ASP A 34 -21.13 7.91 14.94
N GLU A 35 -20.26 7.08 14.35
CA GLU A 35 -19.86 5.81 15.01
C GLU A 35 -18.38 5.61 15.35
N ALA A 36 -17.44 6.47 14.93
CA ALA A 36 -16.08 6.41 15.49
C ALA A 36 -15.30 7.72 15.27
N LYS A 37 -14.83 8.32 16.36
CA LYS A 37 -13.64 9.17 16.30
C LYS A 37 -12.47 8.29 15.82
N LEU A 38 -12.12 8.40 14.55
CA LEU A 38 -11.00 7.71 13.89
C LEU A 38 -9.65 8.20 14.45
N HIS A 39 -9.32 7.77 15.66
CA HIS A 39 -7.98 7.93 16.21
C HIS A 39 -7.36 6.53 16.42
N ASP A 40 -6.32 6.23 15.65
CA ASP A 40 -5.39 5.11 15.85
C ASP A 40 -6.01 3.70 15.70
N ILE A 41 -6.80 3.48 14.63
CA ILE A 41 -7.32 2.13 14.30
C ILE A 41 -6.36 1.34 13.41
N ALA A 42 -6.32 0.02 13.59
CA ALA A 42 -5.43 -0.87 12.85
C ALA A 42 -5.82 -0.98 11.36
N VAL A 43 -4.84 -1.19 10.48
CA VAL A 43 -5.07 -1.34 9.02
C VAL A 43 -6.11 -2.41 8.67
N SER A 44 -6.20 -3.49 9.46
CA SER A 44 -7.22 -4.54 9.27
C SER A 44 -8.65 -4.08 9.55
N GLN A 45 -8.84 -3.19 10.52
CA GLN A 45 -10.14 -2.58 10.80
C GLN A 45 -10.55 -1.64 9.66
N ILE A 46 -9.59 -0.88 9.13
CA ILE A 46 -9.81 -0.03 7.95
C ILE A 46 -10.21 -0.88 6.73
N SER A 47 -9.55 -2.02 6.49
CA SER A 47 -9.95 -2.95 5.41
C SER A 47 -11.39 -3.44 5.55
N GLN A 48 -11.82 -3.77 6.76
CA GLN A 48 -13.20 -4.20 6.99
C GLN A 48 -14.20 -3.06 6.75
N LEU A 49 -13.85 -1.82 7.12
CA LEU A 49 -14.65 -0.64 6.79
C LEU A 49 -14.74 -0.43 5.28
N VAL A 50 -13.63 -0.60 4.54
CA VAL A 50 -13.61 -0.52 3.08
C VAL A 50 -14.54 -1.58 2.47
N MET A 51 -14.50 -2.82 2.95
CA MET A 51 -15.42 -3.88 2.51
C MET A 51 -16.89 -3.48 2.75
N THR A 52 -17.22 -2.97 3.94
CA THR A 52 -18.57 -2.50 4.27
C THR A 52 -19.01 -1.37 3.34
N GLN A 53 -18.11 -0.44 2.99
CA GLN A 53 -18.42 0.62 2.03
C GLN A 53 -18.63 0.07 0.61
N LEU A 54 -17.82 -0.90 0.18
CA LEU A 54 -17.99 -1.55 -1.13
C LEU A 54 -19.34 -2.30 -1.23
N GLN A 55 -19.78 -2.95 -0.15
CA GLN A 55 -21.10 -3.59 -0.08
C GLN A 55 -22.24 -2.57 -0.20
N LYS A 56 -22.09 -1.37 0.36
CA LYS A 56 -23.05 -0.26 0.20
C LYS A 56 -23.06 0.30 -1.22
N ASP A 57 -21.87 0.52 -1.79
CA ASP A 57 -21.69 1.10 -3.12
C ASP A 57 -22.13 0.12 -4.24
N PHE A 58 -21.96 -1.19 -4.02
CA PHE A 58 -22.23 -2.24 -4.99
C PHE A 58 -23.07 -3.38 -4.38
N PRO A 59 -24.35 -3.13 -4.07
CA PRO A 59 -25.19 -4.08 -3.32
C PRO A 59 -25.50 -5.39 -4.06
N LEU A 60 -25.29 -5.43 -5.38
CA LEU A 60 -25.46 -6.63 -6.21
C LEU A 60 -24.24 -7.57 -6.18
N LEU A 61 -23.10 -7.08 -5.69
CA LEU A 61 -21.86 -7.86 -5.64
C LEU A 61 -21.66 -8.48 -4.27
N SER A 62 -21.11 -9.69 -4.24
CA SER A 62 -20.75 -10.38 -3.00
C SER A 62 -19.28 -10.15 -2.67
N PHE A 63 -19.02 -9.62 -1.47
CA PHE A 63 -17.68 -9.38 -0.97
C PHE A 63 -17.36 -10.26 0.25
N ARG A 64 -16.09 -10.62 0.42
CA ARG A 64 -15.60 -11.25 1.65
C ARG A 64 -14.24 -10.72 2.07
N TYR A 65 -13.96 -10.78 3.36
CA TYR A 65 -12.68 -10.46 3.97
C TYR A 65 -11.98 -11.73 4.43
N ARG A 66 -10.67 -11.82 4.21
CA ARG A 66 -9.81 -12.91 4.71
C ARG A 66 -8.56 -12.33 5.34
N THR A 67 -8.05 -13.02 6.36
CA THR A 67 -6.83 -12.62 7.08
C THR A 67 -5.57 -13.32 6.57
N SER A 68 -5.72 -14.41 5.81
CA SER A 68 -4.58 -15.22 5.38
C SER A 68 -4.81 -15.94 4.05
N VAL A 69 -3.69 -16.28 3.41
CA VAL A 69 -3.62 -17.09 2.19
C VAL A 69 -2.71 -18.28 2.47
N LYS A 70 -3.19 -19.49 2.18
CA LYS A 70 -2.36 -20.70 2.32
C LYS A 70 -1.38 -20.80 1.16
N LYS A 71 -0.16 -21.30 1.41
CA LYS A 71 0.82 -21.55 0.35
C LYS A 71 0.30 -22.55 -0.69
N GLU A 72 -0.51 -23.51 -0.25
CA GLU A 72 -1.19 -24.46 -1.15
C GLU A 72 -2.11 -23.77 -2.16
N GLU A 73 -2.82 -22.71 -1.76
CA GLU A 73 -3.70 -21.92 -2.63
C GLU A 73 -2.91 -21.21 -3.73
N ILE A 74 -1.80 -20.56 -3.36
CA ILE A 74 -0.86 -19.91 -4.29
C ILE A 74 -0.33 -20.93 -5.29
N ASN A 75 0.12 -22.10 -4.80
CA ASN A 75 0.63 -23.17 -5.63
C ASN A 75 -0.44 -23.73 -6.60
N LYS A 76 -1.71 -23.83 -6.16
CA LYS A 76 -2.83 -24.23 -7.02
C LYS A 76 -3.11 -23.19 -8.11
N ALA A 77 -3.06 -21.90 -7.78
CA ALA A 77 -3.23 -20.82 -8.76
C ALA A 77 -2.12 -20.84 -9.81
N LEU A 78 -0.86 -20.98 -9.38
CA LEU A 78 0.29 -21.09 -10.28
C LEU A 78 0.19 -22.30 -11.24
N ARG A 79 -0.24 -23.47 -10.74
CA ARG A 79 -0.43 -24.66 -11.59
C ARG A 79 -1.51 -24.53 -12.66
N LYS A 80 -2.51 -23.67 -12.43
CA LYS A 80 -3.53 -23.36 -13.46
C LYS A 80 -2.94 -22.58 -14.63
N ILE A 81 -1.83 -21.86 -14.41
CA ILE A 81 -1.14 -21.09 -15.44
C ILE A 81 -0.14 -21.99 -16.17
N ASP A 82 0.69 -22.73 -15.43
CA ASP A 82 1.67 -23.66 -15.98
C ASP A 82 1.93 -24.81 -15.00
N MET A 83 1.88 -26.05 -15.51
CA MET A 83 2.02 -27.28 -14.72
C MET A 83 3.38 -27.44 -14.03
N ALA A 84 4.42 -26.72 -14.46
CA ALA A 84 5.74 -26.72 -13.83
C ALA A 84 5.84 -25.76 -12.63
N LEU A 85 4.87 -24.86 -12.43
CA LEU A 85 4.88 -23.88 -11.33
C LEU A 85 4.21 -24.43 -10.07
N GLY A 86 4.51 -23.83 -8.91
CA GLY A 86 3.85 -24.18 -7.64
C GLY A 86 4.09 -25.61 -7.13
N GLN A 87 5.21 -26.24 -7.49
CA GLN A 87 5.46 -27.67 -7.19
C GLN A 87 5.92 -27.94 -5.75
N THR A 88 6.46 -26.94 -5.06
CA THR A 88 7.12 -27.13 -3.77
C THR A 88 6.22 -26.70 -2.60
N LEU A 89 6.09 -27.57 -1.60
CA LEU A 89 5.47 -27.27 -0.30
C LEU A 89 6.11 -28.14 0.79
N PHE A 90 7.04 -27.57 1.55
CA PHE A 90 7.75 -28.30 2.60
C PHE A 90 6.96 -28.36 3.92
N VAL A 91 6.19 -27.31 4.21
CA VAL A 91 5.35 -27.21 5.42
C VAL A 91 3.90 -27.12 4.97
N PRO A 92 3.06 -28.16 5.19
CA PRO A 92 1.69 -28.21 4.66
C PRO A 92 0.79 -27.05 5.10
N ASN A 93 1.00 -26.53 6.31
CA ASN A 93 0.21 -25.45 6.90
C ASN A 93 0.81 -24.05 6.66
N ALA A 94 1.82 -23.93 5.79
CA ALA A 94 2.43 -22.64 5.47
C ALA A 94 1.39 -21.65 4.92
N SER A 95 1.45 -20.42 5.39
CA SER A 95 0.56 -19.34 4.98
C SER A 95 1.27 -17.98 5.06
N ILE A 96 0.70 -17.00 4.36
CA ILE A 96 1.01 -15.59 4.54
C ILE A 96 -0.18 -14.89 5.21
N ILE A 97 0.13 -13.89 6.03
CA ILE A 97 -0.83 -13.12 6.82
C ILE A 97 -0.47 -11.64 6.60
N PRO A 98 -1.08 -10.97 5.60
CA PRO A 98 -0.96 -9.52 5.46
C PRO A 98 -1.65 -8.85 6.64
N ASP A 99 -1.00 -7.85 7.26
CA ASP A 99 -1.49 -7.23 8.51
C ASP A 99 -2.90 -6.62 8.37
N GLY A 100 -3.23 -6.12 7.18
CA GLY A 100 -4.55 -5.57 6.85
C GLY A 100 -5.48 -6.55 6.15
N GLY A 101 -5.08 -7.82 5.99
CA GLY A 101 -5.84 -8.85 5.30
C GLY A 101 -6.05 -8.58 3.81
N LEU A 102 -7.04 -9.25 3.24
CA LEU A 102 -7.45 -9.11 1.85
C LEU A 102 -8.97 -9.09 1.70
N ILE A 103 -9.43 -8.37 0.68
CA ILE A 103 -10.84 -8.30 0.28
C ILE A 103 -10.96 -8.95 -1.09
N GLU A 104 -11.98 -9.79 -1.25
CA GLU A 104 -12.33 -10.42 -2.52
C GLU A 104 -13.77 -10.08 -2.91
N VAL A 105 -14.03 -10.06 -4.22
CA VAL A 105 -15.35 -10.01 -4.82
C VAL A 105 -15.63 -11.33 -5.55
N LYS A 106 -16.89 -11.78 -5.58
CA LYS A 106 -17.29 -12.95 -6.36
C LYS A 106 -17.60 -12.53 -7.80
N ASP A 107 -16.98 -13.20 -8.77
CA ASP A 107 -17.23 -12.98 -10.20
C ASP A 107 -18.45 -13.76 -10.72
N ASP A 108 -18.85 -13.48 -11.95
CA ASP A 108 -20.02 -14.09 -12.62
C ASP A 108 -19.88 -15.62 -12.81
N LYS A 109 -18.66 -16.16 -12.64
CA LYS A 109 -18.34 -17.59 -12.69
C LYS A 109 -18.17 -18.17 -11.28
N GLU A 110 -18.63 -17.46 -10.27
CA GLU A 110 -18.59 -17.84 -8.86
C GLU A 110 -17.18 -17.94 -8.26
N ASN A 111 -16.15 -17.41 -8.93
CA ASN A 111 -14.78 -17.37 -8.41
C ASN A 111 -14.55 -16.13 -7.56
N TRP A 112 -13.77 -16.26 -6.49
CA TRP A 112 -13.37 -15.14 -5.66
C TRP A 112 -12.13 -14.46 -6.25
N ARG A 113 -12.22 -13.15 -6.47
CA ARG A 113 -11.20 -12.32 -7.11
C ARG A 113 -10.71 -11.28 -6.11
N ILE A 114 -9.41 -11.23 -5.87
CA ILE A 114 -8.82 -10.31 -4.90
C ILE A 114 -8.91 -8.88 -5.44
N ILE A 115 -9.49 -7.98 -4.65
CA ILE A 115 -9.63 -6.55 -5.01
C ILE A 115 -8.83 -5.62 -4.11
N LEU A 116 -8.33 -6.11 -2.98
CA LEU A 116 -7.44 -5.38 -2.09
C LEU A 116 -6.58 -6.34 -1.26
N VAL A 117 -5.29 -6.05 -1.13
CA VAL A 117 -4.42 -6.58 -0.08
C VAL A 117 -3.71 -5.39 0.57
N SER A 118 -3.73 -5.32 1.89
CA SER A 118 -3.15 -4.18 2.61
C SER A 118 -2.18 -4.61 3.70
N GLU A 119 -1.09 -3.85 3.83
CA GLU A 119 -0.08 -4.07 4.84
C GLU A 119 0.43 -2.71 5.34
N ALA A 120 0.70 -2.59 6.64
CA ALA A 120 1.25 -1.38 7.24
C ALA A 120 2.56 -1.74 7.96
N LYS A 121 3.63 -0.99 7.70
CA LYS A 121 4.94 -1.21 8.31
C LYS A 121 5.45 0.07 8.95
N HIS A 122 5.88 -0.08 10.20
CA HIS A 122 6.51 0.97 10.98
C HIS A 122 8.01 0.67 11.13
N GLN A 123 8.87 1.64 10.80
CA GLN A 123 10.30 1.54 11.07
C GLN A 123 10.95 2.90 11.38
N GLY A 124 11.80 2.90 12.40
CA GLY A 124 12.53 4.08 12.84
C GLY A 124 11.77 4.89 13.88
N LYS A 125 12.28 4.89 15.12
CA LYS A 125 11.69 5.57 16.29
C LYS A 125 12.40 6.88 16.63
N ASP A 126 13.20 7.43 15.72
CA ASP A 126 14.08 8.56 16.01
C ASP A 126 13.26 9.80 16.43
N ILE A 127 12.13 10.08 15.76
CA ILE A 127 11.24 11.19 16.12
C ILE A 127 10.72 11.05 17.55
N GLU A 128 10.27 9.84 17.94
CA GLU A 128 9.73 9.55 19.27
C GLU A 128 10.82 9.65 20.35
N ASN A 129 12.01 9.11 20.06
CA ASN A 129 13.16 9.15 20.97
C ASN A 129 13.64 10.59 21.21
N ILE A 130 13.73 11.40 20.15
CA ILE A 130 14.13 12.81 20.24
C ILE A 130 13.11 13.60 21.07
N LYS A 131 11.81 13.47 20.78
CA LYS A 131 10.73 14.12 21.55
C LYS A 131 10.74 13.72 23.03
N ALA A 132 11.12 12.46 23.32
CA ALA A 132 11.24 11.96 24.69
C ALA A 132 12.57 12.31 25.38
N GLY A 133 13.51 12.98 24.69
CA GLY A 133 14.83 13.27 25.24
C GLY A 133 15.70 12.02 25.45
N LYS A 134 15.39 10.90 24.78
CA LYS A 134 16.14 9.65 24.88
C LYS A 134 17.36 9.67 23.96
N LEU A 135 18.49 9.18 24.45
CA LEU A 135 19.67 8.87 23.63
C LEU A 135 19.67 7.38 23.29
N VAL A 136 20.26 7.05 22.15
CA VAL A 136 20.34 5.70 21.58
C VAL A 136 21.79 5.33 21.27
N GLY A 137 21.98 4.15 20.66
CA GLY A 137 23.30 3.57 20.42
C GLY A 137 23.78 2.69 21.58
N THR A 138 24.81 1.88 21.34
CA THR A 138 25.33 0.92 22.34
C THR A 138 25.84 1.59 23.61
N LYS A 139 26.29 2.85 23.50
CA LYS A 139 26.75 3.68 24.62
C LYS A 139 25.70 4.68 25.11
N ASN A 140 24.48 4.68 24.55
CA ASN A 140 23.41 5.65 24.83
C ASN A 140 23.87 7.11 24.71
N ASP A 141 24.64 7.41 23.66
CA ASP A 141 25.29 8.70 23.43
C ASP A 141 24.87 9.37 22.10
N GLN A 142 23.98 8.73 21.32
CA GLN A 142 23.57 9.20 20.00
C GLN A 142 22.15 9.73 20.00
N ASP A 143 21.89 10.77 19.19
CA ASP A 143 20.53 11.28 18.97
C ASP A 143 19.74 10.40 17.97
N LEU A 144 20.43 9.66 17.09
CA LEU A 144 19.85 8.89 15.98
C LEU A 144 20.32 7.44 15.99
N MET A 145 19.43 6.52 15.64
CA MET A 145 19.74 5.11 15.45
C MET A 145 20.04 4.84 13.98
N ALA A 146 21.12 4.09 13.71
CA ALA A 146 21.36 3.58 12.36
C ALA A 146 20.20 2.64 11.95
N ALA A 147 19.54 2.96 10.84
CA ALA A 147 18.35 2.23 10.42
C ALA A 147 18.68 0.77 10.04
N GLY A 148 17.88 -0.18 10.52
CA GLY A 148 17.98 -1.59 10.15
C GLY A 148 17.40 -1.91 8.77
N ASN A 149 17.36 -3.21 8.45
CA ASN A 149 16.93 -3.73 7.15
C ASN A 149 15.64 -4.57 7.24
N ALA A 150 14.93 -4.55 8.38
CA ALA A 150 13.79 -5.43 8.64
C ALA A 150 12.63 -5.22 7.65
N ILE A 151 12.53 -4.02 7.05
CA ILE A 151 11.53 -3.66 6.04
C ILE A 151 11.63 -4.49 4.74
N GLU A 152 12.81 -5.03 4.42
CA GLU A 152 13.02 -5.85 3.22
C GLU A 152 12.13 -7.11 3.20
N ARG A 153 11.66 -7.55 4.39
CA ARG A 153 10.72 -8.69 4.51
C ARG A 153 9.37 -8.44 3.83
N ALA A 154 8.98 -7.19 3.57
CA ALA A 154 7.75 -6.86 2.85
C ALA A 154 7.71 -7.50 1.44
N HIS A 155 8.87 -7.60 0.77
CA HIS A 155 8.99 -8.21 -0.57
C HIS A 155 8.48 -9.64 -0.61
N LYS A 156 8.61 -10.40 0.49
CA LYS A 156 8.15 -11.79 0.54
C LYS A 156 6.63 -11.87 0.36
N ASN A 157 5.86 -11.08 1.10
CA ASN A 157 4.39 -11.09 0.98
C ASN A 157 3.94 -10.53 -0.38
N ILE A 158 4.61 -9.49 -0.89
CA ILE A 158 4.36 -8.92 -2.22
C ILE A 158 4.53 -9.98 -3.31
N ALA A 159 5.65 -10.71 -3.31
CA ALA A 159 5.92 -11.76 -4.29
C ALA A 159 4.92 -12.92 -4.21
N GLU A 160 4.48 -13.30 -3.01
CA GLU A 160 3.49 -14.36 -2.81
C GLU A 160 2.11 -13.99 -3.37
N ILE A 161 1.66 -12.74 -3.16
CA ILE A 161 0.40 -12.26 -3.75
C ILE A 161 0.55 -12.05 -5.26
N ALA A 162 1.70 -11.57 -5.74
CA ALA A 162 1.96 -11.42 -7.18
C ALA A 162 1.83 -12.78 -7.90
N ASN A 163 2.40 -13.83 -7.32
CA ASN A 163 2.26 -15.20 -7.81
C ASN A 163 0.82 -15.71 -7.78
N LEU A 164 0.08 -15.43 -6.70
CA LEU A 164 -1.33 -15.81 -6.59
C LEU A 164 -2.19 -15.13 -7.67
N MET A 165 -1.87 -13.88 -7.99
CA MET A 165 -2.58 -13.04 -8.94
C MET A 165 -1.88 -12.97 -10.31
N LEU A 166 -1.05 -13.95 -10.66
CA LEU A 166 -0.24 -13.90 -11.88
C LEU A 166 -1.09 -13.91 -13.16
N ALA A 167 -2.31 -14.44 -13.11
CA ALA A 167 -3.27 -14.42 -14.22
C ALA A 167 -4.13 -13.14 -14.26
N GLU A 168 -4.01 -12.26 -13.26
CA GLU A 168 -4.83 -11.05 -13.12
C GLU A 168 -4.20 -9.87 -13.86
N SER A 169 -5.04 -8.95 -14.36
CA SER A 169 -4.59 -7.70 -15.00
C SER A 169 -4.52 -6.51 -14.03
N HIS A 170 -4.70 -6.76 -12.74
CA HIS A 170 -4.51 -5.80 -11.65
C HIS A 170 -3.70 -6.42 -10.50
N PHE A 171 -3.07 -5.57 -9.71
CA PHE A 171 -2.31 -5.93 -8.52
C PHE A 171 -2.59 -4.96 -7.37
N PRO A 172 -3.68 -5.17 -6.61
CA PRO A 172 -4.16 -4.21 -5.62
C PRO A 172 -3.46 -4.37 -4.27
N TYR A 173 -2.13 -4.45 -4.29
CA TYR A 173 -1.32 -4.51 -3.09
C TYR A 173 -0.95 -3.09 -2.65
N VAL A 174 -1.41 -2.69 -1.47
CA VAL A 174 -1.05 -1.41 -0.84
C VAL A 174 -0.14 -1.62 0.36
N LEU A 175 0.97 -0.91 0.40
CA LEU A 175 1.92 -0.90 1.50
C LEU A 175 2.00 0.50 2.10
N PHE A 176 1.53 0.65 3.34
CA PHE A 176 1.62 1.88 4.11
C PHE A 176 2.88 1.90 4.96
N LEU A 177 3.67 2.97 4.85
CA LEU A 177 4.93 3.15 5.55
C LEU A 177 4.85 4.34 6.50
N GLU A 178 5.30 4.16 7.73
CA GLU A 178 5.41 5.22 8.73
C GLU A 178 6.67 5.10 9.58
N GLY A 179 7.09 6.23 10.14
CA GLY A 179 8.29 6.36 10.96
C GLY A 179 9.46 7.05 10.26
N SER A 180 10.45 7.37 11.07
CA SER A 180 11.61 8.21 10.68
C SER A 180 12.51 7.62 9.60
N ASN A 181 12.37 6.33 9.24
CA ASN A 181 13.13 5.72 8.16
C ASN A 181 12.48 5.88 6.78
N PHE A 182 11.28 6.48 6.70
CA PHE A 182 10.53 6.64 5.45
C PHE A 182 10.23 8.10 5.11
N LEU A 183 11.08 9.02 5.57
CA LEU A 183 10.92 10.45 5.30
C LEU A 183 11.02 10.75 3.80
N THR A 184 10.19 11.69 3.33
CA THR A 184 10.30 12.28 1.98
C THR A 184 10.57 13.79 2.03
N GLU A 185 10.60 14.36 3.23
CA GLU A 185 10.98 15.75 3.50
C GLU A 185 11.84 15.85 4.76
N THR A 186 12.74 16.83 4.77
CA THR A 186 13.59 17.11 5.95
C THR A 186 12.74 17.72 7.05
N ILE A 187 12.76 17.11 8.22
CA ILE A 187 12.00 17.58 9.39
C ILE A 187 12.93 18.06 10.50
N ARG A 188 12.39 18.93 11.37
CA ARG A 188 13.06 19.46 12.56
C ARG A 188 12.31 18.97 13.78
N VAL A 189 13.00 18.30 14.69
CA VAL A 189 12.41 17.77 15.92
C VAL A 189 13.13 18.39 17.11
N GLU A 190 12.37 19.08 17.96
CA GLU A 190 12.89 19.70 19.18
C GLU A 190 12.94 18.67 20.31
N ARG A 191 14.07 18.63 21.03
CA ARG A 191 14.25 17.85 22.25
C ARG A 191 13.74 18.61 23.46
N PRO A 192 13.43 17.93 24.59
CA PRO A 192 13.06 18.59 25.83
C PRO A 192 14.10 19.59 26.39
N ASP A 193 15.37 19.45 26.00
CA ASP A 193 16.47 20.35 26.37
C ASP A 193 16.59 21.60 25.44
N GLY A 194 15.66 21.77 24.49
CA GLY A 194 15.62 22.87 23.53
C GLY A 194 16.54 22.67 22.31
N ARG A 195 17.33 21.60 22.24
CA ARG A 195 18.14 21.31 21.05
C ARG A 195 17.24 20.88 19.89
N ILE A 196 17.48 21.46 18.72
CA ILE A 196 16.78 21.08 17.48
C ILE A 196 17.62 20.06 16.72
N ILE A 197 17.07 18.86 16.54
CA ILE A 197 17.66 17.80 15.72
C ILE A 197 17.04 17.86 14.33
N ILE A 198 17.89 17.89 13.29
CA ILE A 198 17.47 17.92 11.89
C ILE A 198 17.57 16.50 11.34
N LEU A 199 16.45 15.99 10.82
CA LEU A 199 16.38 14.68 10.17
C LEU A 199 16.34 14.87 8.66
N GLU A 200 17.49 14.71 8.01
CA GLU A 200 17.60 14.80 6.56
C GLU A 200 17.01 13.56 5.88
N TYR A 201 15.96 13.75 5.10
CA TYR A 201 15.26 12.64 4.45
C TYR A 201 16.15 11.85 3.48
N ASN A 202 17.15 12.48 2.88
CA ASN A 202 18.08 11.87 1.94
C ASN A 202 19.32 11.25 2.61
N SER A 203 19.35 11.16 3.95
CA SER A 203 20.44 10.51 4.67
C SER A 203 20.34 8.99 4.60
N GLY A 204 21.35 8.34 4.03
CA GLY A 204 21.45 6.87 3.98
C GLY A 204 21.56 6.20 5.36
N MET A 205 21.83 6.96 6.41
CA MET A 205 21.79 6.46 7.79
C MET A 205 20.36 6.17 8.25
N LEU A 206 19.39 6.95 7.79
CA LEU A 206 17.98 6.89 8.20
C LEU A 206 17.09 6.26 7.13
N ASN A 207 17.17 6.74 5.89
CA ASN A 207 16.16 6.42 4.88
C ASN A 207 16.26 4.98 4.37
N ARG A 208 15.12 4.29 4.28
CA ARG A 208 15.01 2.92 3.78
C ARG A 208 13.96 2.76 2.67
N LEU A 209 13.44 3.84 2.10
CA LEU A 209 12.49 3.79 0.98
C LEU A 209 13.06 3.04 -0.23
N ASP A 210 14.34 3.25 -0.57
CA ASP A 210 15.01 2.56 -1.68
C ASP A 210 15.12 1.03 -1.49
N ARG A 211 14.86 0.51 -0.28
CA ARG A 211 14.77 -0.93 -0.04
C ARG A 211 13.45 -1.52 -0.54
N LEU A 212 12.48 -0.68 -0.92
CA LEU A 212 11.14 -1.06 -1.36
C LEU A 212 10.82 -0.66 -2.80
N THR A 213 11.57 0.28 -3.40
CA THR A 213 11.30 0.80 -4.76
C THR A 213 11.39 -0.27 -5.86
N SER A 214 12.05 -1.40 -5.60
CA SER A 214 12.00 -2.55 -6.51
C SER A 214 10.61 -3.20 -6.61
N ALA A 215 9.77 -3.10 -5.58
CA ALA A 215 8.42 -3.66 -5.58
C ALA A 215 7.44 -2.92 -6.51
N ASN A 216 7.79 -1.71 -6.94
CA ASN A 216 7.01 -0.93 -7.88
C ASN A 216 7.83 -0.47 -9.10
N TYR A 217 8.98 -1.10 -9.35
CA TYR A 217 9.86 -0.81 -10.49
C TYR A 217 10.36 0.65 -10.56
N GLY A 218 10.44 1.33 -9.41
CA GLY A 218 10.80 2.75 -9.34
C GLY A 218 9.72 3.71 -9.89
N MET A 219 8.49 3.23 -10.04
CA MET A 219 7.34 4.08 -10.32
C MET A 219 7.05 5.02 -9.13
N PRO A 220 6.31 6.12 -9.33
CA PRO A 220 6.03 7.07 -8.26
C PRO A 220 5.38 6.41 -7.03
N ILE A 221 5.88 6.74 -5.84
CA ILE A 221 5.22 6.43 -4.56
C ILE A 221 3.98 7.32 -4.37
N ASN A 222 3.17 7.04 -3.34
CA ASN A 222 1.91 7.73 -3.04
C ASN A 222 0.98 7.79 -4.25
N THR A 223 0.94 6.70 -5.02
CA THR A 223 0.21 6.58 -6.28
C THR A 223 -0.46 5.21 -6.34
N ASN A 224 -1.69 5.20 -6.82
CA ASN A 224 -2.42 3.97 -7.13
C ASN A 224 -1.84 3.35 -8.41
N LEU A 225 -1.17 2.20 -8.23
CA LEU A 225 -0.52 1.42 -9.29
C LEU A 225 -1.25 0.08 -9.53
N CYS A 226 -2.53 0.02 -9.17
CA CYS A 226 -3.32 -1.21 -9.20
C CYS A 226 -3.47 -1.82 -10.60
N GLU A 227 -3.61 -1.01 -11.66
CA GLU A 227 -3.71 -1.54 -13.02
C GLU A 227 -2.33 -1.98 -13.53
N ASN A 228 -2.19 -3.26 -13.93
CA ASN A 228 -0.89 -3.80 -14.33
C ASN A 228 -0.38 -3.11 -15.59
N LYS A 229 0.92 -2.84 -15.63
CA LYS A 229 1.56 -2.22 -16.79
C LYS A 229 2.14 -3.29 -17.70
N PHE A 230 1.83 -3.22 -18.98
CA PHE A 230 2.47 -4.05 -20.00
C PHE A 230 3.62 -3.26 -20.65
N VAL A 231 4.81 -3.86 -20.68
CA VAL A 231 5.99 -3.29 -21.36
C VAL A 231 6.47 -4.23 -22.44
N THR A 232 7.01 -3.67 -23.51
CA THR A 232 7.55 -4.42 -24.64
C THR A 232 9.06 -4.27 -24.70
N HIS A 233 9.78 -5.37 -24.86
CA HIS A 233 11.20 -5.35 -25.20
C HIS A 233 11.47 -6.37 -26.30
N LYS A 234 11.82 -5.88 -27.50
CA LYS A 234 11.94 -6.70 -28.71
C LYS A 234 10.60 -7.39 -29.02
N ASP A 235 10.62 -8.72 -29.07
CA ASP A 235 9.49 -9.61 -29.31
C ASP A 235 8.72 -10.00 -28.04
N LYS A 236 9.16 -9.53 -26.87
CA LYS A 236 8.58 -9.91 -25.57
C LYS A 236 7.62 -8.84 -25.06
N THR A 237 6.43 -9.27 -24.67
CA THR A 237 5.49 -8.48 -23.85
C THR A 237 5.54 -9.01 -22.42
N ILE A 238 5.77 -8.11 -21.46
CA ILE A 238 5.95 -8.45 -20.05
C ILE A 238 4.92 -7.66 -19.24
N MET A 239 4.13 -8.37 -18.43
CA MET A 239 3.24 -7.76 -17.46
C MET A 239 4.01 -7.41 -16.19
N LEU A 240 3.82 -6.19 -15.69
CA LEU A 240 4.42 -5.68 -14.45
C LEU A 240 3.34 -5.53 -13.39
N GLN A 241 3.55 -6.18 -12.25
CA GLN A 241 2.69 -6.10 -11.07
C GLN A 241 3.35 -5.17 -10.05
N ALA A 242 2.96 -3.89 -10.04
CA ALA A 242 3.60 -2.86 -9.24
C ALA A 242 2.83 -2.62 -7.92
N THR A 243 3.51 -2.78 -6.78
CA THR A 243 2.91 -2.45 -5.47
C THR A 243 2.65 -0.96 -5.35
N SER A 244 1.47 -0.59 -4.83
CA SER A 244 1.16 0.79 -4.49
C SER A 244 1.78 1.13 -3.13
N ILE A 245 2.94 1.79 -3.14
CA ILE A 245 3.69 2.14 -1.92
C ILE A 245 3.31 3.55 -1.48
N TYR A 246 2.76 3.66 -0.27
CA TYR A 246 2.38 4.92 0.34
C TYR A 246 3.23 5.18 1.59
N THR A 247 3.67 6.43 1.78
CA THR A 247 4.42 6.84 2.96
C THR A 247 3.97 8.19 3.49
N GLN A 248 3.96 8.29 4.82
CA GLN A 248 3.79 9.56 5.50
C GLN A 248 5.13 10.29 5.59
N GLY A 249 5.33 11.23 4.67
CA GLY A 249 6.63 11.84 4.36
C GLY A 249 7.31 12.60 5.51
N ASN A 250 6.52 13.08 6.47
CA ASN A 250 6.98 13.78 7.66
C ASN A 250 7.26 12.82 8.84
N GLY A 251 7.12 11.51 8.64
CA GLY A 251 7.38 10.48 9.65
C GLY A 251 6.32 10.38 10.75
N GLU A 252 5.20 11.10 10.63
CA GLU A 252 4.05 10.96 11.53
C GLU A 252 3.29 9.65 11.28
N LYS A 253 2.36 9.36 12.20
CA LYS A 253 1.40 8.26 12.03
C LYS A 253 0.43 8.55 10.89
N TRP A 254 -0.08 7.50 10.28
CA TRP A 254 -1.13 7.61 9.28
C TRP A 254 -2.46 8.11 9.87
N ASN A 255 -3.13 8.98 9.11
CA ASN A 255 -4.54 9.27 9.35
C ASN A 255 -5.40 8.10 8.83
N SER A 256 -6.28 7.56 9.67
CA SER A 256 -7.10 6.40 9.29
C SER A 256 -8.08 6.68 8.15
N GLN A 257 -8.56 7.91 7.99
CA GLN A 257 -9.41 8.31 6.86
C GLN A 257 -8.61 8.33 5.55
N GLU A 258 -7.38 8.83 5.57
CA GLU A 258 -6.53 8.85 4.38
C GLU A 258 -6.19 7.43 3.92
N MET A 259 -5.88 6.53 4.86
CA MET A 259 -5.70 5.10 4.55
C MET A 259 -6.97 4.48 3.96
N PHE A 260 -8.13 4.77 4.54
CA PHE A 260 -9.43 4.31 4.04
C PHE A 260 -9.66 4.77 2.60
N ASP A 261 -9.45 6.05 2.32
CA ASP A 261 -9.66 6.64 0.99
C ASP A 261 -8.76 5.98 -0.07
N VAL A 262 -7.48 5.79 0.25
CA VAL A 262 -6.51 5.09 -0.62
C VAL A 262 -6.95 3.64 -0.89
N MET A 263 -7.31 2.91 0.16
CA MET A 263 -7.73 1.50 0.05
C MET A 263 -9.03 1.35 -0.73
N LEU A 264 -9.97 2.27 -0.56
CA LEU A 264 -11.23 2.30 -1.32
C LEU A 264 -10.97 2.63 -2.79
N GLU A 265 -10.08 3.58 -3.09
CA GLU A 265 -9.70 3.93 -4.46
C GLU A 265 -9.07 2.74 -5.20
N ILE A 266 -8.12 2.06 -4.56
CA ILE A 266 -7.48 0.85 -5.11
C ILE A 266 -8.52 -0.25 -5.34
N SER A 267 -9.41 -0.49 -4.36
CA SER A 267 -10.48 -1.50 -4.50
C SER A 267 -11.42 -1.20 -5.67
N LYS A 268 -11.82 0.06 -5.84
CA LYS A 268 -12.66 0.49 -6.98
C LYS A 268 -11.92 0.35 -8.31
N THR A 269 -10.61 0.56 -8.32
CA THR A 269 -9.76 0.33 -9.51
C THR A 269 -9.74 -1.15 -9.89
N SER A 270 -9.61 -2.06 -8.92
CA SER A 270 -9.74 -3.50 -9.14
C SER A 270 -11.08 -3.88 -9.75
N LEU A 271 -12.19 -3.37 -9.19
CA LEU A 271 -13.53 -3.63 -9.71
C LEU A 271 -13.70 -3.13 -11.15
N LYS A 272 -13.10 -1.99 -11.49
CA LYS A 272 -13.10 -1.47 -12.86
C LYS A 272 -12.37 -2.41 -13.82
N VAL A 273 -11.20 -2.94 -13.43
CA VAL A 273 -10.45 -3.91 -14.26
C VAL A 273 -11.23 -5.21 -14.42
N LEU A 274 -11.91 -5.67 -13.36
CA LEU A 274 -12.75 -6.87 -13.37
C LEU A 274 -14.14 -6.66 -14.02
N GLY A 275 -14.44 -5.49 -14.56
CA GLY A 275 -15.80 -5.10 -14.97
C GLY A 275 -16.49 -6.07 -15.94
N SER A 276 -15.74 -6.68 -16.87
CA SER A 276 -16.28 -7.68 -17.81
C SER A 276 -16.69 -9.00 -17.14
N GLU A 277 -16.12 -9.29 -15.98
CA GLU A 277 -16.33 -10.53 -15.22
C GLU A 277 -17.35 -10.36 -14.09
N LEU A 278 -17.85 -9.13 -13.90
CA LEU A 278 -18.89 -8.75 -12.94
C LEU A 278 -20.17 -8.28 -13.65
N PHE A 279 -20.16 -8.23 -14.99
CA PHE A 279 -21.19 -7.58 -15.78
C PHE A 279 -22.56 -8.25 -15.61
N ASN A 280 -22.62 -9.57 -15.54
CA ASN A 280 -23.88 -10.29 -15.42
C ASN A 280 -24.55 -9.98 -14.08
N GLN A 281 -23.81 -10.04 -12.97
CA GLN A 281 -24.33 -9.68 -11.65
C GLN A 281 -24.82 -8.21 -11.61
N LEU A 282 -24.12 -7.30 -12.28
CA LEU A 282 -24.46 -5.88 -12.31
C LEU A 282 -25.63 -5.53 -13.26
N THR A 283 -25.98 -6.40 -14.21
CA THR A 283 -26.99 -6.11 -15.25
C THR A 283 -28.23 -7.00 -15.20
N GLN A 284 -28.15 -8.19 -14.59
CA GLN A 284 -29.27 -9.12 -14.46
C GLN A 284 -30.33 -8.66 -13.44
N SER A 285 -30.15 -7.50 -12.78
CA SER A 285 -31.18 -6.86 -11.96
C SER A 285 -32.18 -6.05 -12.82
N LYS A 286 -32.83 -6.70 -13.78
CA LYS A 286 -34.07 -6.21 -14.42
C LYS A 286 -35.15 -7.26 -14.37
#